data_AF-A0A929VQN8-F1
#
_entry.id   AF-A0A929VQN8-F1
#
_cell.length_a   1.000
_cell.length_b   1.000
_cell.length_c   1.000
_cell.angle_alpha   90.00
_cell.angle_beta   90.00
_cell.angle_gamma   90.00
#
_symmetry.space_group_name_H-M   'P 1'
#
loop_
_entity.id
_entity.type
_entity.pdbx_description
1 polymer ?
#
loop_
_entity_poly.entity_id
_entity_poly.type
_entity_poly.pdbx_seq_one_letter_code
_entity_poly.pdbx_strand_id
1 'polypeptide(L)'
;MKEQIKLHQEREASGLALIPLLFFIVIYLGVGIVLHSKGVEMAFYQFPSVVAMTIAVILAFLMYHKTGIDNNFKLFARGAGDENIMTMLMIFLLAGAFSSVAGAMGGVSSTANLGLAIIPPRFIVPGIFIIAAFLSTATGTSMGTVGAIVPIAYNMAKTADLNMSFVVAAVLTG
;
A
#
# COMPACT_ATOMS: atom_id res chain seq x y z
N MET A 1 35.17 8.70 20.26
CA MET A 1 34.32 7.57 20.70
C MET A 1 33.25 7.93 21.73
N LYS A 2 33.42 8.97 22.57
CA LYS A 2 32.40 9.40 23.55
C LYS A 2 31.23 10.22 22.98
N GLU A 3 31.37 10.83 21.80
CA GLU A 3 30.28 11.57 21.13
C GLU A 3 29.24 10.67 20.45
N GLN A 4 29.63 9.49 19.98
CA GLN A 4 28.72 8.52 19.34
C GLN A 4 27.76 7.87 20.36
N ILE A 5 28.08 7.92 21.65
CA ILE A 5 27.29 7.29 22.72
C ILE A 5 26.11 8.17 23.17
N LYS A 6 26.11 9.48 22.87
CA LYS A 6 25.01 10.40 23.26
C LYS A 6 23.81 10.42 22.30
N LEU A 7 23.87 9.71 21.17
CA LEU A 7 22.78 9.69 20.17
C LEU A 7 21.69 8.65 20.47
N HIS A 8 21.85 7.79 21.47
CA HIS A 8 20.85 6.81 21.92
C HIS A 8 20.17 7.23 23.23
N GLN A 9 19.98 8.54 23.46
CA GLN A 9 19.02 8.95 24.47
C GLN A 9 17.65 8.53 23.93
N GLU A 10 17.13 7.39 24.40
CA GLU A 10 15.74 7.02 24.24
C GLU A 10 14.90 8.18 24.77
N ARG A 11 14.46 9.04 23.86
CA ARG A 11 13.41 10.00 24.17
C ARG A 11 12.22 9.14 24.51
N GLU A 12 11.75 9.26 25.75
CA GLU A 12 10.50 8.66 26.18
C GLU A 12 9.47 8.80 25.06
N ALA A 13 8.89 7.68 24.65
CA ALA A 13 7.91 7.63 23.59
C ALA A 13 6.77 8.60 23.94
N SER A 14 6.83 9.80 23.36
CA SER A 14 5.88 10.86 23.64
C SER A 14 4.78 10.77 22.60
N GLY A 15 3.52 10.77 23.05
CA GLY A 15 2.35 10.82 22.15
C GLY A 15 2.41 11.98 21.14
N LEU A 16 3.19 13.03 21.42
CA LEU A 16 3.46 14.14 20.51
C LEU A 16 4.13 13.71 19.19
N ALA A 17 4.86 12.59 19.17
CA ALA A 17 5.49 12.06 17.95
C ALA A 17 4.47 11.54 16.92
N LEU A 18 3.23 11.23 17.35
CA LEU A 18 2.15 10.79 16.46
C LEU A 18 1.41 11.95 15.78
N ILE A 19 1.66 13.22 16.17
CA ILE A 19 0.94 14.37 15.60
C ILE A 19 1.08 14.46 14.07
N PRO A 20 2.28 14.32 13.47
CA PRO A 20 2.40 14.34 12.01
C PRO A 20 1.58 13.22 11.33
N LEU A 21 1.55 12.03 11.92
CA LEU A 21 0.76 10.91 11.41
C LEU A 21 -0.75 11.20 11.51
N LEU A 22 -1.20 11.71 12.66
CA LEU A 22 -2.61 12.08 12.86
C LEU A 22 -3.03 13.20 11.90
N PHE A 23 -2.13 14.17 11.64
CA PHE A 23 -2.35 15.24 10.68
C PHE A 23 -2.49 14.71 9.24
N PHE A 24 -1.64 13.76 8.85
CA PHE A 24 -1.79 13.04 7.58
C PHE A 24 -3.17 12.37 7.46
N ILE A 25 -3.60 11.63 8.50
CA ILE A 25 -4.88 10.94 8.53
C ILE A 25 -6.03 11.93 8.36
N VAL A 26 -6.04 13.02 9.15
CA VAL A 26 -7.11 14.04 9.12
C VAL A 26 -7.19 14.74 7.77
N ILE A 27 -6.07 15.12 7.17
CA ILE A 27 -6.07 15.74 5.84
C ILE A 27 -6.54 14.75 4.77
N TYR A 28 -5.95 13.56 4.73
CA TYR A 28 -6.26 12.59 3.68
C TYR A 28 -7.72 12.13 3.73
N LEU A 29 -8.21 11.73 4.91
CA LEU A 29 -9.61 11.35 5.09
C LEU A 29 -10.56 12.54 4.97
N GLY A 30 -10.21 13.69 5.55
CA GLY A 30 -11.05 14.89 5.51
C GLY A 30 -11.31 15.36 4.08
N VAL A 31 -10.26 15.42 3.26
CA VAL A 31 -10.39 15.77 1.83
C VAL A 31 -11.24 14.71 1.11
N GLY A 32 -10.98 13.42 1.33
CA GLY A 32 -11.76 12.35 0.72
C GLY A 32 -13.26 12.39 1.07
N ILE A 33 -13.62 12.63 2.34
CA ILE A 33 -15.01 12.76 2.79
C ILE A 33 -15.70 13.98 2.17
N VAL A 34 -15.00 15.12 2.08
CA VAL A 34 -15.54 16.33 1.44
C VAL A 34 -15.77 16.11 -0.05
N LEU A 35 -14.84 15.48 -0.77
CA LEU A 35 -15.01 15.17 -2.19
C LEU A 35 -16.13 14.15 -2.40
N HIS A 36 -16.26 13.16 -1.52
CA HIS A 36 -17.34 12.19 -1.56
C HIS A 36 -18.71 12.87 -1.37
N SER A 37 -18.80 13.80 -0.42
CA SER A 37 -20.02 14.58 -0.17
C SER A 37 -20.39 15.50 -1.35
N LYS A 38 -19.41 15.90 -2.15
CA LYS A 38 -19.61 16.65 -3.40
C LYS A 38 -19.98 15.78 -4.60
N GLY A 39 -20.15 14.47 -4.40
CA GLY A 39 -20.52 13.54 -5.46
C GLY A 39 -19.41 13.26 -6.48
N VAL A 40 -18.14 13.53 -6.14
CA VAL A 40 -17.01 13.26 -7.02
C VAL A 40 -16.76 11.74 -7.06
N GLU A 41 -16.81 11.14 -8.25
CA GLU A 41 -16.43 9.75 -8.43
C GLU A 41 -14.97 9.53 -8.01
N MET A 42 -14.70 8.41 -7.33
CA MET A 42 -13.35 8.07 -6.85
C MET A 42 -12.75 9.18 -5.96
N ALA A 43 -13.56 9.83 -5.12
CA ALA A 43 -13.20 10.96 -4.25
C ALA A 43 -11.86 10.81 -3.50
N PHE A 44 -11.54 9.62 -2.99
CA PHE A 44 -10.29 9.34 -2.27
C PHE A 44 -9.06 9.15 -3.17
N TYR A 45 -9.26 8.93 -4.47
CA TYR A 45 -8.19 8.81 -5.47
C TYR A 45 -7.83 10.17 -6.09
N GLN A 46 -8.75 11.12 -6.08
CA GLN A 46 -8.55 12.48 -6.61
C GLN A 46 -7.51 13.26 -5.81
N PHE A 47 -7.38 12.98 -4.51
CA PHE A 47 -6.37 13.59 -3.66
C PHE A 47 -5.23 12.59 -3.41
N PRO A 48 -4.04 12.78 -4.02
CA PRO A 48 -2.95 11.83 -3.87
C PRO A 48 -2.46 11.78 -2.43
N SER A 49 -2.38 10.57 -1.86
CA SER A 49 -1.89 10.35 -0.49
C SER A 49 -0.45 10.85 -0.29
N VAL A 50 0.37 10.83 -1.35
CA VAL A 50 1.75 11.34 -1.34
C VAL A 50 1.81 12.83 -1.02
N VAL A 51 0.84 13.62 -1.50
CA VAL A 51 0.75 15.06 -1.21
C VAL A 51 0.45 15.27 0.27
N ALA A 52 -0.53 14.54 0.81
CA ALA A 52 -0.86 14.58 2.24
C ALA A 52 0.33 14.20 3.13
N MET A 53 1.05 13.14 2.75
CA MET A 53 2.28 12.68 3.42
C MET A 53 3.35 13.77 3.41
N THR A 54 3.54 14.46 2.29
CA THR A 54 4.56 15.52 2.17
C THR A 54 4.27 16.67 3.14
N ILE A 55 3.01 17.08 3.24
CA ILE A 55 2.57 18.12 4.19
C ILE A 55 2.82 17.66 5.64
N ALA A 56 2.51 16.41 5.96
CA ALA A 56 2.76 15.84 7.28
C ALA A 56 4.26 15.77 7.63
N VAL A 57 5.12 15.43 6.67
CA VAL A 57 6.59 15.44 6.86
C VAL A 57 7.10 16.86 7.09
N ILE A 58 6.59 17.85 6.35
CA ILE A 58 6.92 19.28 6.59
C ILE A 58 6.51 19.67 8.01
N LEU A 59 5.31 19.31 8.45
CA LEU A 59 4.86 19.56 9.82
C LEU A 59 5.78 18.90 10.85
N ALA A 60 6.21 17.65 10.62
CA ALA A 60 7.17 16.98 11.49
C ALA A 60 8.49 17.76 11.58
N PHE A 61 9.00 18.25 10.47
CA PHE A 61 10.26 19.01 10.43
C PHE A 61 10.12 20.35 11.18
N LEU A 62 8.96 21.00 11.12
CA LEU A 62 8.65 22.22 11.87
C LEU A 62 8.52 21.96 13.38
N MET A 63 7.85 20.87 13.78
CA MET A 63 7.73 20.48 15.20
C MET A 63 9.09 20.19 15.84
N TYR A 64 10.00 19.54 15.10
CA TYR A 64 11.34 19.21 15.55
C TYR A 64 12.41 20.22 15.10
N HIS A 65 12.05 21.49 14.88
CA HIS A 65 12.98 22.52 14.41
C HIS A 65 14.23 22.69 15.29
N LYS A 66 14.13 22.43 16.60
CA LYS A 66 15.24 22.56 17.56
C LYS A 66 16.42 21.62 17.27
N THR A 67 16.20 20.53 16.54
CA THR A 67 17.24 19.56 16.19
C THR A 67 18.04 19.94 14.94
N GLY A 68 17.59 20.97 14.19
CA GLY A 68 18.17 21.38 12.91
C GLY A 68 17.66 20.56 11.71
N ILE A 69 17.47 21.22 10.57
CA ILE A 69 16.89 20.61 9.35
C ILE A 69 17.75 19.45 8.85
N ASP A 70 19.08 19.61 8.82
CA ASP A 70 20.00 18.55 8.35
C ASP A 70 19.91 17.29 9.20
N ASN A 71 19.74 17.44 10.52
CA ASN A 71 19.63 16.31 11.42
C ASN A 71 18.26 15.63 11.30
N ASN A 72 17.18 16.42 11.16
CA ASN A 72 15.84 15.90 10.88
C ASN A 72 15.81 15.14 9.54
N PHE A 73 16.47 15.68 8.52
CA PHE A 73 16.60 15.04 7.21
C PHE A 73 17.42 13.75 7.28
N LYS A 74 18.55 13.73 8.00
CA LYS A 74 19.33 12.50 8.24
C LYS A 74 18.50 11.44 8.96
N LEU A 75 17.72 11.81 9.97
CA LEU A 75 16.84 10.89 10.67
C LEU A 75 15.74 10.33 9.75
N PHE A 76 15.10 11.21 8.97
CA PHE A 76 14.10 10.83 7.97
C PHE A 76 14.68 9.89 6.91
N ALA A 77 15.83 10.23 6.33
CA ALA A 77 16.51 9.44 5.31
C ALA A 77 16.96 8.08 5.84
N ARG A 78 17.44 8.02 7.10
CA ARG A 78 17.81 6.76 7.75
C ARG A 78 16.60 5.86 8.00
N GLY A 79 15.47 6.43 8.41
CA GLY A 79 14.22 5.68 8.57
C GLY A 79 13.67 5.20 7.24
N ALA A 80 13.70 6.05 6.19
CA ALA A 80 13.25 5.69 4.85
C ALA A 80 14.15 4.62 4.18
N GLY A 81 15.45 4.63 4.50
CA GLY A 81 16.44 3.69 4.00
C GLY A 81 16.63 2.43 4.85
N ASP A 82 15.71 2.11 5.75
CA ASP A 82 15.76 0.86 6.51
C ASP A 82 15.78 -0.35 5.57
N GLU A 83 16.60 -1.36 5.88
CA GLU A 83 16.80 -2.52 5.01
C GLU A 83 15.49 -3.25 4.70
N ASN A 84 14.59 -3.37 5.68
CA ASN A 84 13.30 -4.04 5.48
C ASN A 84 12.40 -3.24 4.55
N ILE A 85 12.36 -1.92 4.73
CA ILE A 85 11.57 -1.01 3.89
C ILE A 85 12.12 -1.02 2.46
N MET A 86 13.44 -0.91 2.30
CA MET A 86 14.10 -0.95 1.00
C MET A 86 13.88 -2.28 0.28
N THR A 87 13.94 -3.40 1.01
CA THR A 87 13.66 -4.73 0.46
C THR A 87 12.21 -4.84 -0.01
N MET A 88 11.26 -4.37 0.80
CA MET A 88 9.83 -4.36 0.44
C MET A 88 9.58 -3.48 -0.80
N LEU A 89 10.22 -2.30 -0.88
CA LEU A 89 10.13 -1.42 -2.04
C LEU A 89 10.67 -2.08 -3.31
N MET A 90 11.83 -2.73 -3.23
CA MET A 90 12.39 -3.45 -4.39
C MET A 90 11.48 -4.57 -4.87
N ILE A 91 10.95 -5.39 -3.95
CA ILE A 91 10.01 -6.47 -4.29
C ILE A 91 8.75 -5.88 -4.95
N PHE A 92 8.17 -4.81 -4.41
CA PHE A 92 6.98 -4.19 -4.99
C PHE A 92 7.23 -3.53 -6.34
N LEU A 93 8.37 -2.85 -6.52
CA LEU A 93 8.73 -2.25 -7.80
C LEU A 93 8.92 -3.33 -8.88
N LEU A 94 9.61 -4.42 -8.56
CA LEU A 94 9.82 -5.54 -9.48
C LEU A 94 8.52 -6.29 -9.77
N ALA A 95 7.68 -6.54 -8.75
CA ALA A 95 6.38 -7.18 -8.93
C ALA A 95 5.42 -6.32 -9.78
N GLY A 96 5.40 -5.01 -9.56
CA GLY A 96 4.63 -4.06 -10.36
C GLY A 96 5.11 -4.00 -11.81
N ALA A 97 6.43 -3.96 -12.02
CA ALA A 97 7.02 -4.03 -13.37
C ALA A 97 6.65 -5.35 -14.06
N PHE A 98 6.78 -6.49 -13.36
CA PHE A 98 6.38 -7.80 -13.87
C PHE A 98 4.88 -7.84 -14.23
N SER A 99 4.00 -7.35 -13.36
CA SER A 99 2.55 -7.31 -13.62
C SER A 99 2.22 -6.46 -14.85
N SER A 100 2.91 -5.33 -15.04
CA SER A 100 2.73 -4.47 -16.22
C SER A 100 3.12 -5.19 -17.51
N VAL A 101 4.30 -5.82 -17.53
CA VAL A 101 4.80 -6.55 -18.70
C VAL A 101 3.96 -7.81 -18.98
N ALA A 102 3.57 -8.55 -17.94
CA ALA A 102 2.70 -9.72 -18.04
C ALA A 102 1.29 -9.35 -18.58
N GLY A 103 0.79 -8.18 -18.23
CA GLY A 103 -0.43 -7.61 -18.80
C GLY A 103 -0.26 -7.25 -20.27
N ALA A 104 0.83 -6.55 -20.61
CA ALA A 104 1.12 -6.12 -21.98
C ALA A 104 1.33 -7.30 -22.96
N MET A 105 1.91 -8.42 -22.49
CA MET A 105 2.07 -9.63 -23.30
C MET A 105 0.78 -10.48 -23.42
N GLY A 106 -0.30 -10.09 -22.75
CA GLY A 106 -1.57 -10.85 -22.72
C GLY A 106 -1.54 -12.11 -21.84
N GLY A 107 -0.48 -12.29 -21.05
CA GLY A 107 -0.30 -13.46 -20.18
C GLY A 107 -1.33 -13.50 -19.05
N VAL A 108 -1.64 -12.34 -18.46
CA VAL A 108 -2.67 -12.22 -17.40
C VAL A 108 -4.04 -12.67 -17.93
N SER A 109 -4.45 -12.17 -19.11
CA SER A 109 -5.72 -12.52 -19.74
C SER A 109 -5.81 -13.99 -20.13
N SER A 110 -4.72 -14.54 -20.66
CA SER A 110 -4.65 -15.96 -21.07
C SER A 110 -4.74 -16.90 -19.86
N THR A 111 -4.06 -16.56 -18.78
CA THR A 111 -4.12 -17.31 -17.51
C THR A 111 -5.51 -17.23 -16.88
N ALA A 112 -6.14 -16.07 -16.89
CA ALA A 112 -7.52 -15.90 -16.42
C ALA A 112 -8.49 -16.77 -17.22
N ASN A 113 -8.40 -16.75 -18.56
CA ASN A 113 -9.26 -17.55 -19.44
C ASN A 113 -9.04 -19.06 -19.26
N LEU A 114 -7.79 -19.50 -19.06
CA LEU A 114 -7.49 -20.89 -18.73
C LEU A 114 -8.12 -21.29 -17.39
N GLY A 115 -8.06 -20.41 -16.40
CA GLY A 115 -8.73 -20.60 -15.11
C GLY A 115 -10.23 -20.82 -15.27
N LEU A 116 -10.90 -20.02 -16.11
CA LEU A 116 -12.33 -20.18 -16.39
C LEU A 116 -12.67 -21.45 -17.19
N ALA A 117 -11.77 -21.91 -18.05
CA ALA A 117 -11.97 -23.12 -18.83
C ALA A 117 -11.93 -24.39 -17.95
N ILE A 118 -11.14 -24.36 -16.86
CA ILE A 118 -10.94 -25.52 -15.98
C ILE A 118 -11.83 -25.44 -14.73
N ILE A 119 -12.02 -24.24 -14.18
CA ILE A 119 -12.66 -24.04 -12.88
C ILE A 119 -14.10 -23.52 -13.09
N PRO A 120 -15.12 -24.25 -12.60
CA PRO A 120 -16.49 -23.76 -12.63
C PRO A 120 -16.64 -22.39 -11.92
N PRO A 121 -17.44 -21.45 -12.45
CA PRO A 121 -17.54 -20.09 -11.93
C PRO A 121 -17.84 -19.97 -10.43
N ARG A 122 -18.62 -20.91 -9.88
CA ARG A 122 -18.95 -21.00 -8.44
C ARG A 122 -17.73 -21.15 -7.52
N PHE A 123 -16.59 -21.64 -8.01
CA PHE A 123 -15.38 -21.87 -7.22
C PHE A 123 -14.33 -20.77 -7.38
N ILE A 124 -14.56 -19.78 -8.25
CA ILE A 124 -13.57 -18.72 -8.51
C ILE A 124 -13.33 -17.87 -7.27
N VAL A 125 -14.40 -17.37 -6.63
CA VAL A 125 -14.29 -16.53 -5.44
C VAL A 125 -13.62 -17.25 -4.26
N PRO A 126 -14.07 -18.44 -3.83
CA PRO A 126 -13.39 -19.16 -2.75
C PRO A 126 -11.97 -19.61 -3.13
N GLY A 127 -11.71 -19.91 -4.41
CA GLY A 127 -10.36 -20.22 -4.89
C GLY A 127 -9.41 -19.03 -4.78
N ILE A 128 -9.85 -17.85 -5.22
CA ILE A 128 -9.10 -16.60 -5.08
C ILE A 128 -8.84 -16.28 -3.61
N PHE A 129 -9.82 -16.47 -2.73
CA PHE A 129 -9.65 -16.29 -1.29
C PHE A 129 -8.55 -17.20 -0.72
N ILE A 130 -8.57 -18.50 -1.03
CA ILE A 130 -7.56 -19.45 -0.55
C ILE A 130 -6.17 -19.10 -1.08
N ILE A 131 -6.07 -18.71 -2.36
CA ILE A 131 -4.79 -18.30 -2.97
C ILE A 131 -4.27 -17.03 -2.30
N ALA A 132 -5.13 -16.02 -2.10
CA ALA A 132 -4.77 -14.79 -1.40
C ALA A 132 -4.32 -15.10 0.04
N ALA A 133 -5.05 -15.92 0.78
CA ALA A 133 -4.71 -16.30 2.15
C ALA A 133 -3.38 -17.03 2.26
N PHE A 134 -3.15 -17.99 1.36
CA PHE A 134 -1.89 -18.71 1.32
C PHE A 134 -0.73 -17.79 0.95
N LEU A 135 -0.91 -16.93 -0.05
CA LEU A 135 0.14 -16.00 -0.48
C LEU A 135 0.42 -14.92 0.58
N SER A 136 -0.61 -14.43 1.26
CA SER A 136 -0.50 -13.49 2.39
C SER A 136 0.26 -14.10 3.55
N THR A 137 -0.04 -15.35 3.89
CA THR A 137 0.69 -16.11 4.93
C THR A 137 2.13 -16.39 4.52
N ALA A 138 2.37 -16.78 3.26
CA ALA A 138 3.69 -17.16 2.77
C ALA A 138 4.63 -15.96 2.57
N THR A 139 4.12 -14.85 2.04
CA THR A 139 4.89 -13.63 1.81
C THR A 139 4.95 -12.75 3.06
N GLY A 140 4.03 -12.91 4.00
CA GLY A 140 3.93 -12.11 5.22
C GLY A 140 3.55 -10.65 4.98
N THR A 141 3.14 -10.26 3.76
CA THR A 141 2.83 -8.86 3.41
C THR A 141 1.44 -8.72 2.80
N SER A 142 0.59 -7.88 3.41
CA SER A 142 -0.78 -7.64 2.93
C SER A 142 -0.80 -6.96 1.55
N MET A 143 -0.05 -5.86 1.38
CA MET A 143 -0.03 -5.11 0.11
C MET A 143 0.61 -5.89 -1.05
N GLY A 144 1.50 -6.85 -0.76
CA GLY A 144 2.11 -7.70 -1.79
C GLY A 144 1.10 -8.66 -2.41
N THR A 145 0.30 -9.30 -1.56
CA THR A 145 -0.80 -10.16 -1.99
C THR A 145 -1.83 -9.38 -2.81
N VAL A 146 -2.23 -8.20 -2.33
CA VAL A 146 -3.17 -7.32 -3.04
C VAL A 146 -2.61 -6.93 -4.41
N GLY A 147 -1.36 -6.48 -4.48
CA GLY A 147 -0.72 -6.09 -5.74
C GLY A 147 -0.60 -7.23 -6.76
N ALA A 148 -0.36 -8.46 -6.32
CA ALA A 148 -0.21 -9.62 -7.19
C ALA A 148 -1.55 -10.21 -7.66
N ILE A 149 -2.53 -10.32 -6.74
CA ILE A 149 -3.77 -11.06 -7.01
C ILE A 149 -4.87 -10.17 -7.58
N VAL A 150 -4.97 -8.89 -7.17
CA VAL A 150 -6.06 -7.99 -7.65
C VAL A 150 -6.11 -7.88 -9.18
N PRO A 151 -5.01 -7.69 -9.92
CA PRO A 151 -5.08 -7.60 -11.39
C PRO A 151 -5.64 -8.87 -12.03
N ILE A 152 -5.28 -10.04 -11.51
CA ILE A 152 -5.76 -11.34 -12.00
C ILE A 152 -7.25 -11.50 -11.65
N ALA A 153 -7.61 -11.26 -10.40
CA ALA A 153 -8.97 -11.37 -9.88
C ALA A 153 -9.94 -10.40 -10.59
N TYR A 154 -9.51 -9.17 -10.86
CA TYR A 154 -10.26 -8.17 -11.62
C TYR A 154 -10.59 -8.66 -13.03
N ASN A 155 -9.60 -9.22 -13.73
CA ASN A 155 -9.80 -9.75 -15.08
C ASN A 155 -10.71 -10.99 -15.07
N MET A 156 -10.52 -11.90 -14.12
CA MET A 156 -11.38 -13.08 -13.97
C MET A 156 -12.84 -12.68 -13.66
N ALA A 157 -13.05 -11.71 -12.77
CA ALA A 157 -14.38 -11.21 -12.43
C ALA A 157 -15.09 -10.63 -13.66
N LYS A 158 -14.38 -9.83 -14.47
CA LYS A 158 -14.91 -9.22 -15.68
C LYS A 158 -15.27 -10.26 -16.74
N THR A 159 -14.43 -11.28 -16.95
CA THR A 159 -14.69 -12.30 -17.98
C THR A 159 -15.77 -13.30 -17.56
N ALA A 160 -15.88 -13.60 -16.26
CA ALA A 160 -16.88 -14.52 -15.72
C ALA A 160 -18.22 -13.86 -15.34
N ASP A 161 -18.38 -12.56 -15.62
CA ASP A 161 -19.54 -11.73 -15.24
C ASP A 161 -19.89 -11.83 -13.74
N LEU A 162 -18.86 -11.82 -12.90
CA LEU A 162 -19.00 -11.88 -11.45
C LEU A 162 -19.05 -10.48 -10.83
N ASN A 163 -19.71 -10.37 -9.67
CA ASN A 163 -19.70 -9.14 -8.89
C ASN A 163 -18.27 -8.76 -8.49
N MET A 164 -17.77 -7.67 -9.09
CA MET A 164 -16.40 -7.18 -8.88
C MET A 164 -16.11 -6.87 -7.42
N SER A 165 -17.06 -6.26 -6.70
CA SER A 165 -16.90 -5.92 -5.29
C SER A 165 -16.70 -7.18 -4.44
N PHE A 166 -17.41 -8.27 -4.76
CA PHE A 166 -17.29 -9.53 -4.04
C PHE A 166 -15.96 -10.24 -4.30
N VAL A 167 -15.49 -10.22 -5.55
CA VAL A 167 -14.19 -10.80 -5.93
C VAL A 167 -13.03 -10.02 -5.28
N VAL A 168 -13.08 -8.68 -5.30
CA VAL A 168 -12.06 -7.85 -4.67
C VAL A 168 -12.10 -8.00 -3.14
N ALA A 169 -13.29 -8.08 -2.54
CA ALA A 169 -13.42 -8.36 -1.10
C ALA A 169 -12.73 -9.68 -0.72
N ALA A 170 -12.91 -10.73 -1.51
CA ALA A 170 -12.26 -12.02 -1.27
C ALA A 170 -10.73 -11.95 -1.30
N VAL A 171 -10.14 -11.09 -2.16
CA VAL A 171 -8.69 -10.84 -2.17
C VAL A 171 -8.23 -10.08 -0.94
N LEU A 172 -9.00 -9.07 -0.52
CA LEU A 172 -8.65 -8.21 0.62
C LEU A 172 -8.77 -8.92 1.96
N THR A 173 -9.70 -9.87 2.09
CA THR A 173 -9.93 -10.64 3.33
C THR A 173 -9.14 -11.95 3.38
N GLY A 174 -8.49 -12.33 2.28
CA GLY A 174 -7.67 -13.54 2.15
C GLY A 174 -6.39 -13.44 2.93
#